data_AF-A0A9P3LGQ5-F1
#
_entry.id   AF-A0A9P3LGQ5-F1
#
_cell.length_a   1.000
_cell.length_b   1.000
_cell.length_c   1.000
_cell.angle_alpha   90.00
_cell.angle_beta   90.00
_cell.angle_gamma   90.00
#
_symmetry.space_group_name_H-M   'P 1'
#
loop_
_entity.id
_entity.type
_entity.pdbx_description
1 polymer ?
#
loop_
_entity_poly.entity_id
_entity_poly.type
_entity_poly.pdbx_seq_one_letter_code
_entity_poly.pdbx_strand_id
1 'polypeptide(L)'
;MIIEKAELAAAEPAAPYASEKAFGAQGVPPPAQEQPPPYEGASMRGIAAAALGPARVNSIFQSAAQQHANFITLESKHNEISGSYIINPELAGSASAHTRMLDRRERKKLQHNIVPNAAFKTKHGRINLNLATDGNTDQLGKAYVQIVTRHGRVNVNLFALQANKNVFLEIVNKDGPINLLIPPTFNGLFRISNGKHGGIHFLPGFAARARVVFADDEHADILFGKGDLSLVEPTSEGVDYCSITSCKSYLTLGVSGVDHVDTAAGSSLMKKLGAMVLGPDLMRTVETLRAELLREHGTPTGPFTQTSPSSSV
;
A
#
# COMPACT_ATOMS: atom_id res chain seq x y z
N MET A 1 44.45 -21.51 -21.09
CA MET A 1 44.57 -22.27 -19.83
C MET A 1 43.20 -22.85 -19.56
N ILE A 2 43.03 -24.14 -19.85
CA ILE A 2 41.74 -24.84 -19.85
C ILE A 2 41.64 -25.52 -18.48
N ILE A 3 40.61 -25.20 -17.70
CA ILE A 3 40.35 -25.84 -16.41
C ILE A 3 39.10 -26.72 -16.61
N GLU A 4 39.32 -28.02 -16.71
CA GLU A 4 38.29 -29.05 -16.70
C GLU A 4 37.63 -29.09 -15.32
N LYS A 5 36.30 -29.00 -15.30
CA LYS A 5 35.48 -28.99 -14.09
C LYS A 5 34.95 -30.40 -13.86
N ALA A 6 35.48 -31.06 -12.83
CA ALA A 6 35.08 -32.40 -12.41
C ALA A 6 33.63 -32.44 -11.93
N GLU A 7 32.88 -33.37 -12.50
CA GLU A 7 31.50 -33.72 -12.20
C GLU A 7 31.47 -34.80 -11.11
N LEU A 8 31.00 -34.45 -9.91
CA LEU A 8 30.78 -35.38 -8.81
C LEU A 8 29.28 -35.55 -8.59
N ALA A 9 28.75 -36.67 -9.09
CA ALA A 9 27.39 -37.13 -8.82
C ALA A 9 27.32 -37.74 -7.41
N ALA A 10 26.53 -37.12 -6.52
CA ALA A 10 26.18 -37.69 -5.23
C ALA A 10 24.75 -38.25 -5.30
N ALA A 11 24.64 -39.56 -5.09
CA ALA A 11 23.38 -40.29 -5.02
C ALA A 11 22.65 -40.00 -3.69
N GLU A 12 21.38 -39.58 -3.78
CA GLU A 12 20.51 -39.34 -2.63
C GLU A 12 19.70 -40.61 -2.30
N PRO A 13 19.72 -41.13 -1.05
CA PRO A 13 18.97 -42.31 -0.67
C PRO A 13 17.48 -41.99 -0.44
N ALA A 14 16.61 -42.69 -1.16
CA ALA A 14 15.16 -42.64 -0.99
C ALA A 14 14.73 -43.18 0.39
N ALA A 15 14.09 -42.32 1.20
CA ALA A 15 13.46 -42.73 2.45
C ALA A 15 12.02 -43.24 2.20
N PRO A 16 11.58 -44.32 2.87
CA PRO A 16 10.23 -44.86 2.74
C PRO A 16 9.20 -44.02 3.51
N TYR A 17 8.09 -43.70 2.83
CA TYR A 17 6.94 -43.01 3.43
C TYR A 17 6.16 -43.95 4.36
N ALA A 18 5.94 -43.52 5.60
CA ALA A 18 5.10 -44.20 6.58
C ALA A 18 3.61 -43.91 6.31
N SER A 19 2.80 -44.96 6.42
CA SER A 19 1.36 -44.98 6.16
C SER A 19 0.52 -44.22 7.19
N GLU A 20 -0.48 -43.51 6.68
CA GLU A 20 -1.49 -42.79 7.46
C GLU A 20 -2.36 -43.76 8.27
N LYS A 21 -2.41 -43.55 9.59
CA LYS A 21 -3.38 -44.18 10.48
C LYS A 21 -4.67 -43.35 10.49
N ALA A 22 -5.76 -44.03 10.14
CA ALA A 22 -7.13 -43.57 10.31
C ALA A 22 -7.43 -43.28 11.79
N PHE A 23 -7.88 -42.06 12.10
CA PHE A 23 -8.48 -41.71 13.37
C PHE A 23 -9.99 -41.59 13.22
N GLY A 24 -10.69 -42.35 14.05
CA GLY A 24 -12.12 -42.55 14.03
C GLY A 24 -12.92 -41.30 14.37
N ALA A 25 -14.11 -41.24 13.78
CA ALA A 25 -15.16 -40.30 14.12
C ALA A 25 -15.73 -40.63 15.52
N GLN A 26 -15.38 -39.83 16.52
CA GLN A 26 -16.16 -39.74 17.75
C GLN A 26 -17.17 -38.60 17.60
N GLY A 27 -18.44 -38.95 17.80
CA GLY A 27 -19.59 -38.06 17.69
C GLY A 27 -19.50 -36.89 18.66
N VAL A 28 -19.53 -35.68 18.10
CA VAL A 28 -19.70 -34.44 18.85
C VAL A 28 -21.20 -34.28 19.14
N PRO A 29 -21.61 -34.12 20.41
CA PRO A 29 -23.00 -33.86 20.76
C PRO A 29 -23.47 -32.48 20.24
N PRO A 30 -24.75 -32.35 19.86
CA PRO A 30 -25.28 -31.12 19.28
C PRO A 30 -25.22 -29.96 20.29
N PRO A 31 -24.80 -28.75 19.86
CA PRO A 31 -24.78 -27.59 20.74
C PRO A 31 -26.20 -27.17 21.14
N ALA A 32 -26.37 -26.80 22.40
CA ALA A 32 -27.61 -26.27 22.95
C ALA A 32 -28.01 -24.99 22.20
N GLN A 33 -29.29 -24.94 21.81
CA GLN A 33 -29.89 -23.85 21.05
C GLN A 33 -30.11 -22.66 21.98
N GLU A 34 -29.18 -21.70 22.00
CA GLU A 34 -29.34 -20.44 22.73
C GLU A 34 -30.50 -19.62 22.12
N GLN A 35 -31.55 -19.42 22.92
CA GLN A 35 -32.62 -18.49 22.59
C GLN A 35 -32.08 -17.05 22.62
N PRO A 36 -32.33 -16.23 21.60
CA PRO A 36 -31.92 -14.84 21.61
C PRO A 36 -32.67 -14.07 22.71
N PRO A 37 -32.01 -13.12 23.39
CA PRO A 37 -32.64 -12.30 24.42
C PRO A 37 -33.80 -11.47 23.84
N PRO A 38 -34.89 -11.27 24.60
CA PRO A 38 -36.01 -10.45 24.19
C PRO A 38 -35.58 -8.99 23.99
N TYR A 39 -35.82 -8.45 22.80
CA TYR A 39 -35.61 -7.03 22.51
C TYR A 39 -36.72 -6.21 23.21
N GLU A 40 -36.36 -5.51 24.27
CA GLU A 40 -37.20 -4.44 24.82
C GLU A 40 -36.94 -3.12 24.08
N GLY A 41 -38.03 -2.42 23.76
CA GLY A 41 -38.05 -0.96 23.76
C GLY A 41 -37.80 -0.27 22.43
N ALA A 42 -38.87 -0.10 21.66
CA ALA A 42 -38.96 0.96 20.66
C ALA A 42 -38.77 2.34 21.32
N SER A 43 -37.60 2.94 21.14
CA SER A 43 -37.36 4.32 21.53
C SER A 43 -37.70 5.25 20.35
N MET A 44 -38.90 5.83 20.40
CA MET A 44 -39.26 6.95 19.55
C MET A 44 -38.48 8.19 20.02
N ARG A 45 -37.39 8.52 19.33
CA ARG A 45 -36.74 9.84 19.46
C ARG A 45 -37.03 10.68 18.23
N GLY A 46 -37.57 11.86 18.50
CA GLY A 46 -38.11 12.81 17.55
C GLY A 46 -37.11 13.29 16.51
N ILE A 47 -37.67 13.60 15.35
CA ILE A 47 -36.99 14.16 14.19
C ILE A 47 -36.65 15.62 14.52
N ALA A 48 -35.43 15.85 15.02
CA ALA A 48 -34.83 17.17 14.98
C ALA A 48 -34.16 17.33 13.60
N ALA A 49 -34.64 18.28 12.80
CA ALA A 49 -34.11 18.63 11.50
C ALA A 49 -32.72 19.26 11.64
N ALA A 50 -31.68 18.42 11.72
CA ALA A 50 -30.29 18.83 11.64
C ALA A 50 -29.88 18.90 10.16
N ALA A 51 -29.27 20.01 9.78
CA ALA A 51 -28.82 20.30 8.42
C ALA A 51 -27.96 19.16 7.85
N LEU A 52 -28.31 18.71 6.64
CA LEU A 52 -27.64 17.68 5.86
C LEU A 52 -26.26 18.19 5.37
N GLY A 53 -25.27 18.18 6.25
CA GLY A 53 -23.88 18.12 5.82
C GLY A 53 -23.59 16.75 5.18
N PRO A 54 -22.71 16.65 4.17
CA PRO A 54 -22.35 15.36 3.59
C PRO A 54 -21.82 14.45 4.69
N ALA A 55 -22.55 13.37 4.97
CA ALA A 55 -22.19 12.38 5.98
C ALA A 55 -20.81 11.82 5.65
N ARG A 56 -19.78 12.34 6.33
CA ARG A 56 -18.46 11.72 6.34
C ARG A 56 -18.66 10.39 7.05
N VAL A 57 -18.66 9.31 6.28
CA VAL A 57 -18.58 7.95 6.79
C VAL A 57 -17.19 7.85 7.42
N ASN A 58 -17.04 8.36 8.63
CA ASN A 58 -15.87 8.17 9.46
C ASN A 58 -15.89 6.69 9.82
N SER A 59 -15.24 5.88 8.97
CA SER A 59 -14.92 4.51 9.32
C SER A 59 -14.26 4.56 10.70
N ILE A 60 -14.85 3.85 11.66
CA ILE A 60 -14.43 3.82 13.08
C ILE A 60 -12.94 3.36 13.21
N PHE A 61 -12.35 2.88 12.12
CA PHE A 61 -10.96 2.44 12.01
C PHE A 61 -10.00 3.46 11.36
N GLN A 62 -10.47 4.63 10.91
CA GLN A 62 -9.59 5.69 10.41
C GLN A 62 -9.25 6.66 11.54
N SER A 63 -8.13 6.38 12.21
CA SER A 63 -7.49 7.31 13.14
C SER A 63 -7.26 8.66 12.44
N ALA A 64 -7.87 9.73 12.94
CA ALA A 64 -7.60 11.09 12.46
C ALA A 64 -6.16 11.54 12.76
N ALA A 65 -5.50 10.89 13.72
CA ALA A 65 -4.11 11.14 14.06
C ALA A 65 -3.18 10.27 13.20
N GLN A 66 -2.12 10.87 12.66
CA GLN A 66 -1.03 10.15 12.02
C GLN A 66 -0.41 9.18 13.02
N GLN A 67 -0.37 7.90 12.68
CA GLN A 67 0.17 6.87 13.55
C GLN A 67 1.66 6.70 13.28
N HIS A 68 2.50 7.09 14.23
CA HIS A 68 3.90 6.73 14.25
C HIS A 68 4.00 5.27 14.67
N ALA A 69 4.49 4.44 13.77
CA ALA A 69 4.52 3.01 13.92
C ALA A 69 5.94 2.48 13.72
N ASN A 70 6.32 1.52 14.55
CA ASN A 70 7.45 0.66 14.27
C ASN A 70 7.10 -0.77 14.65
N PHE A 71 7.63 -1.72 13.89
CA PHE A 71 7.36 -3.16 13.98
C PHE A 71 5.86 -3.54 13.93
N ILE A 72 5.09 -2.89 13.06
CA ILE A 72 3.69 -3.24 12.85
C ILE A 72 3.55 -4.41 11.87
N THR A 73 2.66 -5.35 12.17
CA THR A 73 2.29 -6.42 11.24
C THR A 73 0.79 -6.53 11.17
N LEU A 74 0.21 -6.17 10.02
CA LEU A 74 -1.20 -6.34 9.73
C LEU A 74 -1.36 -7.49 8.74
N GLU A 75 -2.10 -8.51 9.15
CA GLU A 75 -2.39 -9.67 8.32
C GLU A 75 -3.89 -9.89 8.25
N SER A 76 -4.41 -10.05 7.03
CA SER A 76 -5.82 -10.30 6.78
C SER A 76 -5.98 -11.19 5.57
N LYS A 77 -6.71 -12.30 5.70
CA LYS A 77 -6.89 -13.23 4.57
C LYS A 77 -7.70 -12.62 3.42
N HIS A 78 -8.77 -11.90 3.73
CA HIS A 78 -9.75 -11.42 2.74
C HIS A 78 -10.10 -9.94 2.86
N ASN A 79 -9.92 -9.35 4.05
CA ASN A 79 -10.32 -7.97 4.27
C ASN A 79 -9.29 -7.01 3.68
N GLU A 80 -9.79 -5.87 3.23
CA GLU A 80 -8.96 -4.75 2.82
C GLU A 80 -8.11 -4.24 3.98
N ILE A 81 -6.86 -3.92 3.68
CA ILE A 81 -5.96 -3.20 4.59
C ILE A 81 -5.83 -1.80 4.04
N SER A 82 -6.29 -0.81 4.80
CA SER A 82 -6.17 0.59 4.42
C SER A 82 -5.73 1.45 5.61
N GLY A 83 -4.97 2.51 5.34
CA GLY A 83 -4.51 3.42 6.38
C GLY A 83 -3.39 4.34 5.93
N SER A 84 -3.02 5.26 6.82
CA SER A 84 -1.87 6.14 6.67
C SER A 84 -0.91 5.91 7.82
N TYR A 85 0.33 5.53 7.52
CA TYR A 85 1.32 5.11 8.50
C TYR A 85 2.61 5.91 8.34
N ILE A 86 3.13 6.40 9.46
CA ILE A 86 4.44 7.06 9.53
C ILE A 86 5.39 6.07 10.18
N ILE A 87 6.41 5.64 9.46
CA ILE A 87 7.33 4.59 9.91
C ILE A 87 8.59 5.26 10.41
N ASN A 88 8.86 5.11 11.72
CA ASN A 88 10.05 5.65 12.33
C ASN A 88 11.03 4.50 12.66
N PRO A 89 12.16 4.37 11.93
CA PRO A 89 13.10 3.28 12.14
C PRO A 89 13.92 3.42 13.44
N GLU A 90 13.93 4.59 14.08
CA GLU A 90 14.67 4.85 15.32
C GLU A 90 13.95 4.37 16.58
N LEU A 91 12.62 4.17 16.49
CA LEU A 91 11.86 3.67 17.62
C LEU A 91 12.39 2.29 17.99
N ALA A 92 12.73 2.09 19.26
CA ALA A 92 13.19 0.79 19.73
C ALA A 92 12.16 -0.28 19.36
N GLY A 93 12.64 -1.36 18.74
CA GLY A 93 11.78 -2.49 18.46
C GLY A 93 11.24 -3.07 19.75
N SER A 94 9.95 -3.38 19.76
CA SER A 94 9.43 -4.18 20.87
C SER A 94 10.21 -5.48 20.89
N ALA A 95 10.77 -5.85 22.05
CA ALA A 95 11.47 -7.13 22.22
C ALA A 95 10.60 -8.32 21.77
N SER A 96 9.27 -8.16 21.82
CA SER A 96 8.28 -9.13 21.35
C SER A 96 8.18 -9.28 19.82
N ALA A 97 8.67 -8.31 19.04
CA ALA A 97 8.75 -8.41 17.58
C ALA A 97 9.86 -9.37 17.12
N HIS A 98 10.95 -9.46 17.88
CA HIS A 98 12.06 -10.37 17.58
C HIS A 98 11.78 -11.84 17.94
N THR A 99 10.84 -12.11 18.86
CA THR A 99 10.56 -13.46 19.36
C THR A 99 9.51 -14.22 18.56
N ARG A 100 8.80 -13.58 17.62
CA ARG A 100 8.07 -14.32 16.59
C ARG A 100 9.12 -14.92 15.67
N MET A 101 9.63 -16.10 16.04
CA MET A 101 10.53 -16.89 15.21
C MET A 101 9.85 -17.05 13.86
N LEU A 102 10.29 -16.22 12.90
CA LEU A 102 10.00 -16.45 11.49
C LEU A 102 10.29 -17.91 11.23
N ASP A 103 9.27 -18.60 10.72
CA ASP A 103 9.31 -20.03 10.55
C ASP A 103 10.57 -20.36 9.74
N ARG A 104 11.30 -21.42 10.08
CA ARG A 104 12.64 -21.69 9.49
C ARG A 104 12.59 -21.74 7.95
N ARG A 105 11.42 -22.04 7.39
CA ARG A 105 11.11 -22.04 5.96
C ARG A 105 10.99 -20.64 5.36
N GLU A 106 10.52 -19.65 6.11
CA GLU A 106 10.41 -18.25 5.69
C GLU A 106 11.77 -17.54 5.74
N ARG A 107 12.61 -17.86 6.73
CA ARG A 107 13.98 -17.33 6.83
C ARG A 107 14.85 -17.66 5.62
N LYS A 108 14.62 -18.80 4.96
CA LYS A 108 15.36 -19.15 3.72
C LYS A 108 14.90 -18.35 2.50
N LYS A 109 13.70 -17.76 2.54
CA LYS A 109 13.13 -17.00 1.43
C LYS A 109 13.39 -15.51 1.54
N LEU A 110 13.44 -14.99 2.77
CA LEU A 110 13.96 -13.67 3.04
C LEU A 110 15.47 -13.76 2.86
N GLN A 111 15.97 -13.34 1.69
CA GLN A 111 17.41 -13.32 1.40
C GLN A 111 18.19 -12.49 2.44
N HIS A 112 17.50 -11.65 3.19
CA HIS A 112 18.03 -10.86 4.29
C HIS A 112 17.26 -11.22 5.57
N ASN A 113 17.96 -11.64 6.63
CA ASN A 113 17.38 -11.92 7.96
C ASN A 113 16.88 -10.64 8.68
N ILE A 114 16.37 -9.66 7.92
CA ILE A 114 15.97 -8.35 8.40
C ILE A 114 14.48 -8.43 8.77
N VAL A 115 14.17 -8.08 10.01
CA VAL A 115 12.79 -7.95 10.47
C VAL A 115 12.24 -6.62 9.95
N PRO A 116 11.14 -6.60 9.19
CA PRO A 116 10.60 -5.35 8.66
C PRO A 116 10.02 -4.48 9.78
N ASN A 117 10.20 -3.16 9.64
CA ASN A 117 9.56 -2.14 10.49
C ASN A 117 8.03 -2.13 10.28
N ALA A 118 7.56 -2.47 9.08
CA ALA A 118 6.13 -2.65 8.83
C ALA A 118 5.87 -3.77 7.83
N ALA A 119 4.88 -4.61 8.11
CA ALA A 119 4.45 -5.68 7.22
C ALA A 119 2.93 -5.64 7.03
N PHE A 120 2.47 -5.59 5.78
CA PHE A 120 1.06 -5.61 5.41
C PHE A 120 0.80 -6.80 4.49
N LYS A 121 0.03 -7.77 4.96
CA LYS A 121 -0.15 -9.06 4.29
C LYS A 121 -1.62 -9.35 4.06
N THR A 122 -1.98 -9.67 2.82
CA THR A 122 -3.30 -10.23 2.52
C THR A 122 -3.26 -11.34 1.48
N LYS A 123 -4.29 -12.18 1.43
CA LYS A 123 -4.40 -13.21 0.39
C LYS A 123 -5.30 -12.76 -0.76
N HIS A 124 -6.41 -12.10 -0.44
CA HIS A 124 -7.43 -11.69 -1.43
C HIS A 124 -7.89 -10.24 -1.27
N GLY A 125 -7.41 -9.55 -0.22
CA GLY A 125 -7.79 -8.18 0.09
C GLY A 125 -7.10 -7.17 -0.82
N ARG A 126 -7.69 -5.97 -0.86
CA ARG A 126 -7.03 -4.78 -1.41
C ARG A 126 -6.09 -4.20 -0.36
N ILE A 127 -5.01 -3.58 -0.80
CA ILE A 127 -4.10 -2.85 0.08
C ILE A 127 -4.05 -1.40 -0.40
N ASN A 128 -4.43 -0.46 0.47
CA ASN A 128 -4.51 0.98 0.19
C ASN A 128 -3.74 1.76 1.27
N LEU A 129 -2.46 2.03 1.04
CA LEU A 129 -1.57 2.59 2.04
C LEU A 129 -1.04 3.96 1.63
N ASN A 130 -1.09 4.92 2.56
CA ASN A 130 -0.26 6.11 2.51
C ASN A 130 0.90 5.92 3.49
N LEU A 131 2.13 6.02 3.02
CA LEU A 131 3.33 5.78 3.81
C LEU A 131 4.19 7.03 3.86
N ALA A 132 4.84 7.25 5.00
CA ALA A 132 5.93 8.19 5.15
C ALA A 132 7.00 7.63 6.09
N THR A 133 8.22 8.15 6.01
CA THR A 133 9.26 7.92 7.03
C THR A 133 9.41 9.15 7.94
N ASP A 134 9.78 8.90 9.18
CA ASP A 134 10.02 9.92 10.21
C ASP A 134 11.15 9.49 11.16
N GLY A 135 11.64 10.39 11.99
CA GLY A 135 12.83 10.22 12.82
C GLY A 135 13.27 11.56 13.41
N ASN A 136 13.71 11.56 14.66
CA ASN A 136 14.10 12.80 15.34
C ASN A 136 15.60 13.07 15.24
N THR A 137 16.41 12.06 14.90
CA THR A 137 17.86 12.20 14.86
C THR A 137 18.39 12.40 13.45
N ASP A 138 19.57 13.01 13.34
CA ASP A 138 20.29 13.14 12.07
C ASP A 138 20.98 11.83 11.65
N GLN A 139 20.88 10.76 12.45
CA GLN A 139 21.51 9.48 12.13
C GLN A 139 20.87 8.86 10.89
N LEU A 140 21.67 8.18 10.07
CA LEU A 140 21.13 7.43 8.94
C LEU A 140 20.25 6.29 9.48
N GLY A 141 19.02 6.23 8.99
CA GLY A 141 18.07 5.17 9.32
C GLY A 141 17.41 4.64 8.06
N LYS A 142 17.15 3.33 8.00
CA LYS A 142 16.45 2.70 6.87
C LYS A 142 15.22 1.97 7.36
N ALA A 143 14.05 2.40 6.89
CA ALA A 143 12.77 1.77 7.20
C ALA A 143 12.48 0.62 6.22
N TYR A 144 12.37 -0.59 6.73
CA TYR A 144 12.04 -1.79 5.97
C TYR A 144 10.52 -2.01 5.98
N VAL A 145 9.90 -1.95 4.81
CA VAL A 145 8.46 -2.09 4.64
C VAL A 145 8.17 -3.23 3.68
N GLN A 146 7.36 -4.17 4.12
CA GLN A 146 6.96 -5.32 3.31
C GLN A 146 5.45 -5.30 3.06
N ILE A 147 5.06 -5.40 1.80
CA ILE A 147 3.68 -5.44 1.35
C ILE A 147 3.51 -6.71 0.53
N VAL A 148 2.67 -7.63 0.97
CA VAL A 148 2.45 -8.91 0.29
C VAL A 148 0.97 -9.12 0.04
N THR A 149 0.61 -9.37 -1.22
CA THR A 149 -0.69 -9.91 -1.57
C THR A 149 -0.61 -11.04 -2.60
N ARG A 150 -1.52 -12.01 -2.50
CA ARG A 150 -1.61 -13.09 -3.49
C ARG A 150 -2.56 -12.72 -4.63
N HIS A 151 -3.69 -12.12 -4.30
CA HIS A 151 -4.69 -11.64 -5.25
C HIS A 151 -5.23 -10.34 -4.69
N GLY A 152 -5.11 -9.25 -5.42
CA GLY A 152 -5.63 -7.98 -4.95
C GLY A 152 -5.02 -6.80 -5.68
N ARG A 153 -5.69 -5.66 -5.52
CA ARG A 153 -5.14 -4.38 -5.95
C ARG A 153 -4.28 -3.83 -4.84
N VAL A 154 -3.08 -3.38 -5.20
CA VAL A 154 -2.17 -2.69 -4.29
C VAL A 154 -2.05 -1.25 -4.74
N ASN A 155 -2.43 -0.31 -3.88
CA ASN A 155 -2.22 1.12 -4.05
C ASN A 155 -1.35 1.60 -2.90
N VAL A 156 -0.13 2.02 -3.21
CA VAL A 156 0.81 2.56 -2.24
C VAL A 156 1.15 3.97 -2.67
N ASN A 157 1.00 4.90 -1.74
CA ASN A 157 1.44 6.27 -1.90
C ASN A 157 2.47 6.58 -0.82
N LEU A 158 3.75 6.48 -1.17
CA LEU A 158 4.83 6.99 -0.34
C LEU A 158 4.88 8.51 -0.58
N PHE A 159 4.36 9.29 0.36
CA PHE A 159 4.12 10.72 0.14
C PHE A 159 5.21 11.62 0.73
N ALA A 160 5.98 11.13 1.70
CA ALA A 160 7.09 11.87 2.29
C ALA A 160 8.20 10.92 2.75
N LEU A 161 9.45 11.33 2.50
CA LEU A 161 10.64 10.75 3.11
C LEU A 161 11.38 11.86 3.83
N GLN A 162 11.70 11.63 5.10
CA GLN A 162 12.53 12.56 5.84
C GLN A 162 14.00 12.44 5.42
N ALA A 163 14.74 13.54 5.49
CA ALA A 163 16.19 13.53 5.28
C ALA A 163 16.85 12.50 6.21
N ASN A 164 17.85 11.78 5.68
CA ASN A 164 18.58 10.72 6.39
C ASN A 164 17.71 9.52 6.84
N LYS A 165 16.41 9.46 6.46
CA LYS A 165 15.50 8.33 6.71
C LYS A 165 15.11 7.67 5.40
N ASN A 166 15.97 6.77 4.96
CA ASN A 166 15.75 6.01 3.75
C ASN A 166 14.67 4.94 3.92
N VAL A 167 14.18 4.44 2.80
CA VAL A 167 13.21 3.35 2.77
C VAL A 167 13.72 2.15 1.98
N PHE A 168 13.42 0.95 2.47
CA PHE A 168 13.47 -0.29 1.72
C PHE A 168 12.04 -0.81 1.59
N LEU A 169 11.43 -0.63 0.42
CA LEU A 169 10.05 -1.02 0.15
C LEU A 169 10.03 -2.31 -0.67
N GLU A 170 9.47 -3.39 -0.13
CA GLU A 170 9.26 -4.64 -0.83
C GLU A 170 7.77 -4.86 -1.09
N ILE A 171 7.39 -4.93 -2.36
CA ILE A 171 6.01 -5.19 -2.79
C ILE A 171 6.00 -6.52 -3.54
N VAL A 172 5.28 -7.51 -3.01
CA VAL A 172 5.07 -8.79 -3.68
C VAL A 172 3.58 -8.94 -3.96
N ASN A 173 3.22 -8.95 -5.25
CA ASN A 173 1.84 -9.19 -5.68
C ASN A 173 1.77 -10.27 -6.76
N LYS A 174 1.21 -11.44 -6.44
CA LYS A 174 1.06 -12.50 -7.43
C LYS A 174 0.05 -12.14 -8.53
N ASP A 175 -1.02 -11.41 -8.22
CA ASP A 175 -2.10 -11.15 -9.17
C ASP A 175 -2.93 -9.90 -8.80
N GLY A 176 -3.24 -9.08 -9.79
CA GLY A 176 -3.94 -7.80 -9.65
C GLY A 176 -3.02 -6.58 -9.72
N PRO A 177 -3.55 -5.40 -10.07
CA PRO A 177 -2.72 -4.24 -10.41
C PRO A 177 -2.01 -3.63 -9.20
N ILE A 178 -0.83 -3.07 -9.45
CA ILE A 178 -0.02 -2.33 -8.48
C ILE A 178 0.07 -0.88 -8.94
N ASN A 179 -0.31 0.06 -8.09
CA ASN A 179 -0.05 1.49 -8.29
C ASN A 179 0.87 1.97 -7.16
N LEU A 180 2.04 2.47 -7.52
CA LEU A 180 3.01 3.01 -6.57
C LEU A 180 3.30 4.46 -6.93
N LEU A 181 3.00 5.35 -6.00
CA LEU A 181 3.42 6.75 -6.05
C LEU A 181 4.57 6.94 -5.07
N ILE A 182 5.68 7.51 -5.54
CA ILE A 182 6.88 7.79 -4.75
C ILE A 182 7.09 9.29 -4.56
N PRO A 183 7.69 9.74 -3.46
CA PRO A 183 7.85 11.17 -3.24
C PRO A 183 8.95 11.72 -4.17
N PRO A 184 8.90 13.01 -4.55
CA PRO A 184 9.96 13.64 -5.34
C PRO A 184 11.35 13.59 -4.68
N THR A 185 11.40 13.38 -3.36
CA THR A 185 12.62 13.28 -2.56
C THR A 185 13.24 11.88 -2.56
N PHE A 186 12.55 10.88 -3.12
CA PHE A 186 13.10 9.53 -3.26
C PHE A 186 14.38 9.57 -4.11
N ASN A 187 15.45 8.95 -3.61
CA ASN A 187 16.71 8.87 -4.32
C ASN A 187 17.27 7.45 -4.22
N GLY A 188 17.09 6.66 -5.26
CA GLY A 188 17.28 5.22 -5.14
C GLY A 188 17.05 4.37 -6.38
N LEU A 189 17.05 3.06 -6.13
CA LEU A 189 16.92 2.01 -7.14
C LEU A 189 15.56 1.31 -7.01
N PHE A 190 14.90 1.14 -8.15
CA PHE A 190 13.77 0.24 -8.32
C PHE A 190 14.25 -1.04 -8.98
N ARG A 191 13.96 -2.17 -8.34
CA ARG A 191 14.09 -3.49 -8.93
C ARG A 191 12.71 -4.06 -9.17
N ILE A 192 12.35 -4.21 -10.43
CA ILE A 192 11.06 -4.74 -10.84
C ILE A 192 11.30 -6.13 -11.38
N SER A 193 10.55 -7.10 -10.89
CA SER A 193 10.48 -8.45 -11.44
C SER A 193 9.03 -8.72 -11.84
N ASN A 194 8.74 -8.74 -13.13
CA ASN A 194 7.43 -8.99 -13.67
C ASN A 194 7.38 -10.34 -14.39
N GLY A 195 6.27 -11.06 -14.24
CA GLY A 195 6.02 -12.22 -15.08
C GLY A 195 5.61 -11.82 -16.49
N LYS A 196 5.68 -12.77 -17.42
CA LYS A 196 5.52 -12.64 -18.88
C LYS A 196 4.26 -11.92 -19.40
N HIS A 197 3.28 -11.65 -18.54
CA HIS A 197 1.99 -11.07 -18.93
C HIS A 197 1.72 -9.69 -18.31
N GLY A 198 2.69 -9.12 -17.58
CA GLY A 198 2.56 -7.81 -16.94
C GLY A 198 3.10 -6.69 -17.82
N GLY A 199 2.46 -5.52 -17.75
CA GLY A 199 2.98 -4.28 -18.33
C GLY A 199 3.45 -3.31 -17.26
N ILE A 200 4.48 -2.52 -17.55
CA ILE A 200 4.93 -1.42 -16.70
C ILE A 200 4.53 -0.10 -17.36
N HIS A 201 3.83 0.75 -16.61
CA HIS A 201 3.40 2.07 -17.05
C HIS A 201 4.01 3.15 -16.16
N PHE A 202 4.90 3.96 -16.73
CA PHE A 202 5.44 5.12 -16.04
C PHE A 202 4.57 6.33 -16.31
N LEU A 203 4.08 6.95 -15.25
CA LEU A 203 3.41 8.24 -15.35
C LEU A 203 4.44 9.35 -15.69
N PRO A 204 4.00 10.46 -16.31
CA PRO A 204 4.91 11.45 -16.89
C PRO A 204 5.94 12.02 -15.90
N GLY A 205 5.53 12.34 -14.67
CA GLY A 205 6.39 12.88 -13.63
C GLY A 205 7.46 11.90 -13.13
N PHE A 206 7.15 10.60 -13.17
CA PHE A 206 8.10 9.53 -12.89
C PHE A 206 9.06 9.32 -14.06
N ALA A 207 8.54 9.18 -15.27
CA ALA A 207 9.33 8.96 -16.48
C ALA A 207 10.38 10.07 -16.70
N ALA A 208 10.05 11.33 -16.38
CA ALA A 208 10.97 12.45 -16.51
C ALA A 208 12.18 12.41 -15.55
N ARG A 209 12.10 11.62 -14.48
CA ARG A 209 13.13 11.50 -13.42
C ARG A 209 13.78 10.13 -13.34
N ALA A 210 13.20 9.14 -14.02
CA ALA A 210 13.66 7.78 -14.03
C ALA A 210 14.68 7.55 -15.15
N ARG A 211 15.68 6.74 -14.87
CA ARG A 211 16.63 6.23 -15.85
C ARG A 211 16.69 4.71 -15.76
N VAL A 212 16.27 4.03 -16.83
CA VAL A 212 16.39 2.57 -16.92
C VAL A 212 17.87 2.22 -17.11
N VAL A 213 18.42 1.41 -16.21
CA VAL A 213 19.81 0.93 -16.28
C VAL A 213 19.87 -0.42 -16.97
N PHE A 214 18.92 -1.29 -16.61
CA PHE A 214 18.82 -2.63 -17.15
C PHE A 214 17.34 -2.98 -17.31
N ALA A 215 17.01 -3.67 -18.40
CA ALA A 215 15.69 -4.23 -18.62
C ALA A 215 15.81 -5.47 -19.50
N ASP A 216 15.19 -6.55 -19.07
CA ASP A 216 14.91 -7.74 -19.85
C ASP A 216 13.39 -8.04 -19.79
N ASP A 217 12.97 -9.20 -20.28
CA ASP A 217 11.56 -9.60 -20.34
C ASP A 217 10.93 -9.82 -18.94
N GLU A 218 11.73 -10.15 -17.93
CA GLU A 218 11.27 -10.53 -16.59
C GLU A 218 11.72 -9.55 -15.49
N HIS A 219 12.75 -8.73 -15.73
CA HIS A 219 13.43 -7.90 -14.76
C HIS A 219 13.74 -6.50 -15.33
N ALA A 220 13.62 -5.47 -14.50
CA ALA A 220 14.07 -4.12 -14.82
C ALA A 220 14.65 -3.43 -13.59
N ASP A 221 15.83 -2.85 -13.74
CA ASP A 221 16.49 -2.02 -12.74
C ASP A 221 16.45 -0.55 -13.21
N ILE A 222 15.85 0.31 -12.40
CA ILE A 222 15.56 1.71 -12.73
C ILE A 222 16.09 2.61 -11.63
N LEU A 223 16.94 3.57 -11.99
CA LEU A 223 17.38 4.61 -11.08
C LEU A 223 16.39 5.77 -11.07
N PHE A 224 16.15 6.33 -9.90
CA PHE A 224 15.28 7.48 -9.71
C PHE A 224 15.93 8.47 -8.75
N GLY A 225 15.88 9.75 -9.10
CA GLY A 225 16.41 10.82 -8.25
C GLY A 225 17.66 11.48 -8.85
N LYS A 226 18.49 12.08 -8.00
CA LYS A 226 19.67 12.85 -8.40
C LYS A 226 20.93 12.17 -7.86
N GLY A 227 21.98 12.13 -8.69
CA GLY A 227 23.29 11.59 -8.31
C GLY A 227 23.67 10.36 -9.14
N ASP A 228 24.93 9.95 -9.01
CA ASP A 228 25.42 8.72 -9.64
C ASP A 228 25.15 7.53 -8.73
N LEU A 229 24.01 6.87 -8.98
CA LEU A 229 23.57 5.69 -8.25
C LEU A 229 24.05 4.37 -8.89
N SER A 230 24.89 4.43 -9.93
CA SER A 230 25.27 3.26 -10.73
C SER A 230 26.09 2.21 -9.98
N LEU A 231 26.77 2.62 -8.90
CA LEU A 231 27.64 1.77 -8.07
C LEU A 231 27.04 1.40 -6.71
N VAL A 232 25.80 1.83 -6.43
CA VAL A 232 25.23 1.68 -5.10
C VAL A 232 24.62 0.28 -4.96
N GLU A 233 25.07 -0.46 -3.94
CA GLU A 233 24.44 -1.73 -3.58
C GLU A 233 23.05 -1.47 -2.95
N PRO A 234 22.05 -2.33 -3.18
CA PRO A 234 20.72 -2.22 -2.56
C PRO A 234 20.73 -2.06 -1.02
N THR A 235 21.75 -2.64 -0.39
CA THR A 235 21.97 -2.64 1.05
C THR A 235 22.78 -1.45 1.54
N SER A 236 23.32 -0.62 0.66
CA SER A 236 24.05 0.59 1.05
C SER A 236 23.16 1.51 1.87
N GLU A 237 23.76 2.09 2.90
CA GLU A 237 23.15 3.13 3.72
C GLU A 237 23.04 4.43 2.89
N GLY A 238 22.03 5.24 3.16
CA GLY A 238 21.84 6.53 2.47
C GLY A 238 21.03 6.48 1.17
N VAL A 239 20.69 5.28 0.67
CA VAL A 239 19.96 5.13 -0.60
C VAL A 239 18.66 4.36 -0.43
N ASP A 240 17.62 4.89 -1.08
CA ASP A 240 16.30 4.29 -1.10
C ASP A 240 16.28 3.07 -2.04
N TYR A 241 15.47 2.10 -1.69
CA TYR A 241 15.35 0.89 -2.48
C TYR A 241 13.90 0.43 -2.54
N CYS A 242 13.44 0.08 -3.73
CA CYS A 242 12.11 -0.46 -3.94
C CYS A 242 12.18 -1.74 -4.78
N SER A 243 11.85 -2.88 -4.17
CA SER A 243 11.70 -4.16 -4.87
C SER A 243 10.22 -4.42 -5.14
N ILE A 244 9.87 -4.63 -6.41
CA ILE A 244 8.50 -4.94 -6.82
C ILE A 244 8.54 -6.26 -7.56
N THR A 245 7.90 -7.29 -6.99
CA THR A 245 7.77 -8.58 -7.63
C THR A 245 6.31 -8.83 -7.96
N SER A 246 6.01 -9.04 -9.24
CA SER A 246 4.71 -9.46 -9.70
C SER A 246 4.74 -10.57 -10.73
N CYS A 247 3.70 -11.42 -10.73
CA CYS A 247 3.59 -12.50 -11.70
C CYS A 247 2.64 -12.16 -12.87
N LYS A 248 1.49 -11.53 -12.60
CA LYS A 248 0.46 -11.23 -13.61
C LYS A 248 -0.21 -9.86 -13.40
N SER A 249 0.55 -8.86 -12.95
CA SER A 249 0.00 -7.53 -12.72
C SER A 249 0.41 -6.51 -13.76
N TYR A 250 -0.43 -5.48 -13.89
CA TYR A 250 -0.01 -4.21 -14.43
C TYR A 250 0.56 -3.36 -13.29
N LEU A 251 1.75 -2.82 -13.51
CA LEU A 251 2.44 -1.94 -12.60
C LEU A 251 2.35 -0.50 -13.13
N THR A 252 1.82 0.41 -12.32
CA THR A 252 1.86 1.85 -12.60
C THR A 252 2.76 2.54 -11.58
N LEU A 253 3.77 3.27 -12.04
CA LEU A 253 4.67 4.06 -11.20
C LEU A 253 4.47 5.55 -11.47
N GLY A 254 4.41 6.35 -10.42
CA GLY A 254 4.25 7.80 -10.50
C GLY A 254 4.95 8.53 -9.36
N VAL A 255 4.95 9.85 -9.44
CA VAL A 255 5.45 10.75 -8.39
C VAL A 255 4.28 11.31 -7.58
N SER A 256 4.31 11.11 -6.27
CA SER A 256 3.32 11.61 -5.33
C SER A 256 3.20 13.14 -5.40
N GLY A 257 1.96 13.63 -5.46
CA GLY A 257 1.66 15.06 -5.59
C GLY A 257 1.91 15.67 -6.98
N VAL A 258 2.46 14.92 -7.93
CA VAL A 258 2.71 15.37 -9.31
C VAL A 258 1.89 14.58 -10.30
N ASP A 259 1.96 13.25 -10.21
CA ASP A 259 1.24 12.35 -11.08
C ASP A 259 -0.12 11.97 -10.47
N HIS A 260 -1.13 11.90 -11.33
CA HIS A 260 -2.46 11.43 -10.97
C HIS A 260 -2.66 10.01 -11.47
N VAL A 261 -2.99 9.10 -10.56
CA VAL A 261 -3.41 7.74 -10.93
C VAL A 261 -4.91 7.77 -11.13
N ASP A 262 -5.35 7.49 -12.35
CA ASP A 262 -6.77 7.27 -12.66
C ASP A 262 -7.25 5.97 -12.00
N THR A 263 -7.48 6.04 -10.70
CA THR A 263 -8.09 4.96 -9.93
C THR A 263 -9.53 4.72 -10.41
N ALA A 264 -10.10 5.72 -11.09
CA ALA A 264 -11.36 5.71 -11.83
C ALA A 264 -11.38 4.84 -13.09
N ALA A 265 -10.32 4.05 -13.38
CA ALA A 265 -10.43 2.96 -14.37
C ALA A 265 -11.47 1.89 -13.98
N GLY A 266 -11.98 1.93 -12.73
CA GLY A 266 -13.20 1.24 -12.30
C GLY A 266 -14.48 2.10 -12.36
N SER A 267 -14.49 3.22 -13.09
CA SER A 267 -15.73 3.91 -13.45
C SER A 267 -16.61 2.86 -14.14
N SER A 268 -17.79 2.64 -13.55
CA SER A 268 -18.74 1.64 -14.02
C SER A 268 -18.84 1.70 -15.54
N LEU A 269 -18.98 0.54 -16.19
CA LEU A 269 -19.18 0.46 -17.64
C LEU A 269 -20.20 1.51 -18.13
N MET A 270 -21.22 1.79 -17.30
CA MET A 270 -22.21 2.86 -17.47
C MET A 270 -21.66 4.29 -17.57
N LYS A 271 -20.60 4.66 -16.83
CA LYS A 271 -19.95 5.97 -17.00
C LYS A 271 -19.19 6.06 -18.32
N LYS A 272 -18.52 4.99 -18.74
CA LYS A 272 -17.85 4.94 -20.05
C LYS A 272 -18.88 4.91 -21.21
N LEU A 273 -19.94 4.12 -21.08
CA LEU A 273 -21.07 4.11 -22.02
C LEU A 273 -21.79 5.45 -22.05
N GLY A 274 -22.04 6.08 -20.90
CA GLY A 274 -22.62 7.42 -20.82
C GLY A 274 -21.75 8.44 -21.54
N ALA A 275 -20.44 8.42 -21.33
CA ALA A 275 -19.51 9.31 -22.04
C ALA A 275 -19.44 9.03 -23.55
N MET A 276 -19.58 7.78 -23.99
CA MET A 276 -19.62 7.41 -25.42
C MET A 276 -20.94 7.77 -26.09
N VAL A 277 -22.07 7.54 -25.41
CA VAL A 277 -23.43 7.71 -25.98
C VAL A 277 -23.86 9.17 -25.93
N LEU A 278 -23.49 9.90 -24.88
CA LEU A 278 -23.86 11.32 -24.71
C LEU A 278 -22.75 12.28 -25.13
N GLY A 279 -21.57 11.77 -25.48
CA GLY A 279 -20.38 12.56 -25.77
C GLY A 279 -19.74 13.14 -24.49
N PRO A 280 -18.40 13.34 -24.50
CA PRO A 280 -17.68 13.87 -23.34
C PRO A 280 -18.13 15.29 -22.93
N ASP A 281 -18.67 16.07 -23.86
CA ASP A 281 -19.13 17.44 -23.59
C ASP A 281 -20.44 17.51 -22.80
N LEU A 282 -21.38 16.57 -23.02
CA LEU A 282 -22.67 16.63 -22.32
C LEU A 282 -22.53 16.30 -20.84
N MET A 283 -21.63 15.38 -20.49
CA MET A 283 -21.35 15.05 -19.09
C MET A 283 -20.69 16.20 -18.33
N ARG A 284 -19.79 16.95 -18.99
CA ARG A 284 -19.27 18.21 -18.43
C ARG A 284 -20.38 19.21 -18.19
N THR A 285 -21.33 19.31 -19.13
CA THR A 285 -22.47 20.22 -19.04
C THR A 285 -23.38 19.90 -17.85
N VAL A 286 -23.62 18.61 -17.58
CA VAL A 286 -24.41 18.16 -16.42
C VAL A 286 -23.70 18.44 -15.10
N GLU A 287 -22.38 18.25 -15.04
CA GLU A 287 -21.59 18.58 -13.85
C GLU A 287 -21.53 20.09 -13.60
N THR A 288 -21.39 20.91 -14.64
CA THR A 288 -21.48 22.37 -14.51
C THR A 288 -22.86 22.84 -14.08
N LEU A 289 -23.95 22.31 -14.66
CA LEU A 289 -25.32 22.65 -14.26
C LEU A 289 -25.58 22.25 -12.80
N ARG A 290 -25.08 21.09 -12.37
CA ARG A 290 -25.21 20.65 -10.97
C ARG A 290 -24.43 21.54 -10.01
N ALA A 291 -23.24 22.00 -10.39
CA ALA A 291 -22.45 22.94 -9.61
C ALA A 291 -23.14 24.32 -9.53
N GLU A 292 -23.73 24.80 -10.62
CA GLU A 292 -24.51 26.04 -10.67
C GLU A 292 -25.76 25.98 -9.78
N LEU A 293 -26.50 24.88 -9.85
CA LEU A 293 -27.73 24.66 -9.09
C LEU A 293 -27.45 24.55 -7.58
N LEU A 294 -26.28 24.01 -7.20
CA LEU A 294 -25.80 24.04 -5.81
C LEU A 294 -25.35 25.44 -5.38
N ARG A 295 -24.90 26.29 -6.31
CA ARG A 295 -24.51 27.68 -6.01
C ARG A 295 -25.72 28.58 -5.83
N GLU A 296 -26.79 28.38 -6.59
CA GLU A 296 -28.03 29.14 -6.45
C GLU A 296 -28.80 28.83 -5.16
N HIS A 297 -28.57 27.67 -4.56
CA HIS A 297 -29.24 27.26 -3.31
C HIS A 297 -28.34 27.33 -2.07
N GLY A 298 -27.10 27.80 -2.21
CA GLY A 298 -26.13 27.95 -1.13
C GLY A 298 -26.14 29.33 -0.48
N THR A 299 -26.97 29.49 0.57
CA THR A 299 -26.87 30.43 1.71
C THR A 299 -26.54 31.92 1.49
N PRO A 300 -27.40 32.86 1.94
CA PRO A 300 -27.12 34.30 1.89
C PRO A 300 -25.94 34.65 2.79
N THR A 301 -24.89 35.22 2.21
CA THR A 301 -23.77 35.85 2.92
C THR A 301 -24.27 37.13 3.58
N GLY A 302 -24.54 37.05 4.88
CA GLY A 302 -24.75 38.23 5.71
C GLY A 302 -23.47 39.07 5.80
N PRO A 303 -23.57 40.41 5.80
CA PRO A 303 -22.40 41.29 5.88
C PRO A 303 -21.72 41.15 7.25
N PHE A 304 -20.48 40.66 7.26
CA PHE A 304 -19.63 40.61 8.44
C PHE A 304 -18.96 41.96 8.62
N THR A 305 -19.35 42.68 9.67
CA THR A 305 -18.78 43.97 10.06
C THR A 305 -17.38 43.76 10.63
N GLN A 306 -16.35 44.28 9.95
CA GLN A 306 -14.98 44.32 10.44
C GLN A 306 -14.85 45.38 11.55
N THR A 307 -14.61 44.94 12.78
CA THR A 307 -14.10 45.80 13.86
C THR A 307 -12.58 45.62 13.95
N SER A 308 -11.85 46.67 13.55
CA SER A 308 -10.40 46.81 13.65
C SER A 308 -9.95 46.93 15.12
N PRO A 309 -8.93 46.17 15.58
CA PRO A 309 -8.32 46.41 16.88
C PRO A 309 -7.32 47.57 16.80
N SER A 310 -7.49 48.51 17.73
CA SER A 310 -6.63 49.67 17.98
C SER A 310 -5.24 49.26 18.46
N SER A 311 -4.22 49.84 17.85
CA SER A 311 -2.84 49.85 18.32
C SER A 311 -2.69 50.67 19.60
N SER A 312 -2.03 50.12 20.61
CA SER A 312 -1.48 50.89 21.73
C SER A 312 -0.04 50.44 22.03
N VAL A 313 0.86 51.40 21.79
CA VAL A 313 2.13 51.76 22.47
C VAL A 313 2.90 50.65 23.18
#